data_AF-A0A6B9FJC6-F1
#
_entry.id   AF-A0A6B9FJC6-F1
#
_cell.length_a   1.000
_cell.length_b   1.000
_cell.length_c   1.000
_cell.angle_alpha   90.00
_cell.angle_beta   90.00
_cell.angle_gamma   90.00
#
_symmetry.space_group_name_H-M   'P 1'
#
loop_
_entity.id
_entity.type
_entity.pdbx_description
1 polymer ?
#
loop_
_entity_poly.entity_id
_entity_poly.type
_entity_poly.pdbx_seq_one_letter_code
_entity_poly.pdbx_strand_id
1 'polypeptide(L)'
;MSMIEPNVAALAWFALFAGVASVGFYVLAGMFPLETRPDLRDRPLGLLLLAANVLMLLALVGGGLAYGAANLRWTSLVIVGGLAVLFAPGLFNVWPQRWRDGLAGLAIVLAGLGGALGLLQQVGSVFTL
;
A
#
# COMPACT_ATOMS: atom_id res chain seq x y z
N MET A 1 -10.14 -7.56 32.25
CA MET A 1 -10.46 -7.02 30.91
C MET A 1 -9.32 -6.12 30.43
N SER A 2 -8.34 -6.66 29.71
CA SER A 2 -7.39 -5.82 28.95
C SER A 2 -7.63 -6.05 27.46
N MET A 3 -8.67 -5.42 26.94
CA MET A 3 -9.08 -5.54 25.52
C MET A 3 -8.35 -4.55 24.61
N ILE A 4 -7.62 -3.60 25.18
CA ILE A 4 -6.87 -2.57 24.44
C ILE A 4 -5.57 -3.19 23.90
N GLU A 5 -5.21 -2.82 22.67
CA GLU A 5 -3.92 -3.18 22.07
C GLU A 5 -2.77 -2.59 22.90
N PRO A 6 -1.88 -3.43 23.47
CA PRO A 6 -0.77 -2.92 24.26
C PRO A 6 0.27 -2.15 23.42
N ASN A 7 0.48 -2.55 22.16
CA ASN A 7 1.53 -1.97 21.32
C ASN A 7 0.99 -0.91 20.37
N VAL A 8 0.63 0.25 20.93
CA VAL A 8 0.04 1.37 20.16
C VAL A 8 1.02 1.91 19.09
N ALA A 9 2.32 1.87 19.36
CA ALA A 9 3.32 2.30 18.38
C ALA A 9 3.34 1.39 17.15
N ALA A 10 3.36 0.07 17.33
CA ALA A 10 3.27 -0.87 16.22
C ALA A 10 1.93 -0.77 15.49
N LEU A 11 0.85 -0.47 16.21
CA LEU A 11 -0.48 -0.30 15.62
C LEU A 11 -0.50 0.91 14.67
N ALA A 12 0.14 2.02 15.06
CA ALA A 12 0.25 3.21 14.22
C ALA A 12 1.06 2.95 12.95
N TRP A 13 2.18 2.23 13.06
CA TRP A 13 2.97 1.83 11.89
C TRP A 13 2.19 0.91 10.96
N PHE A 14 1.53 -0.11 11.52
CA PHE A 14 0.67 -1.01 10.75
C PHE A 14 -0.46 -0.25 10.04
N ALA A 15 -1.11 0.69 10.72
CA ALA A 15 -2.16 1.53 10.13
C ALA A 15 -1.63 2.35 8.94
N LEU A 16 -0.43 2.93 9.07
CA LEU A 16 0.23 3.65 7.98
C LEU A 16 0.51 2.73 6.79
N PHE A 17 1.12 1.56 7.02
CA PHE A 17 1.44 0.62 5.94
C PHE A 17 0.19 0.08 5.26
N ALA A 18 -0.83 -0.30 6.04
CA ALA A 18 -2.11 -0.75 5.52
C ALA A 18 -2.83 0.36 4.72
N GLY A 19 -2.77 1.61 5.18
CA GLY A 19 -3.34 2.76 4.47
C GLY A 19 -2.65 3.02 3.13
N VAL A 20 -1.32 3.06 3.11
CA VAL A 20 -0.53 3.25 1.88
C VAL A 20 -0.77 2.10 0.90
N ALA A 21 -0.75 0.85 1.37
CA ALA A 21 -1.04 -0.32 0.55
C ALA A 21 -2.45 -0.26 -0.04
N SER A 22 -3.45 0.11 0.76
CA SER A 22 -4.85 0.20 0.30
C SER A 22 -5.04 1.28 -0.76
N VAL A 23 -4.48 2.48 -0.57
CA VAL A 23 -4.54 3.54 -1.59
C VAL A 23 -3.79 3.14 -2.85
N GLY A 24 -2.59 2.56 -2.71
CA GLY A 24 -1.82 2.02 -3.83
C GLY A 24 -2.61 0.97 -4.62
N PHE A 25 -3.28 0.05 -3.93
CA PHE A 25 -4.18 -0.94 -4.55
C PHE A 25 -5.25 -0.28 -5.41
N TYR A 26 -5.96 0.73 -4.90
CA TYR A 26 -7.00 1.43 -5.68
C TYR A 26 -6.46 2.15 -6.91
N VAL A 27 -5.29 2.80 -6.80
CA VAL A 27 -4.63 3.43 -7.95
C VAL A 27 -4.28 2.39 -9.01
N LEU A 28 -3.66 1.27 -8.61
CA LEU A 28 -3.25 0.22 -9.54
C LEU A 28 -4.46 -0.50 -10.16
N ALA A 29 -5.51 -0.74 -9.40
CA ALA A 29 -6.75 -1.32 -9.91
C ALA A 29 -7.37 -0.43 -11.01
N GLY A 30 -7.29 0.90 -10.86
CA GLY A 30 -7.77 1.87 -11.86
C GLY A 30 -6.95 1.93 -13.16
N MET A 31 -5.80 1.24 -13.22
CA MET A 31 -4.98 1.14 -14.44
C MET A 31 -5.44 0.03 -15.39
N PHE A 32 -6.41 -0.81 -14.96
CA PHE A 32 -6.95 -1.90 -15.76
C PHE A 32 -8.39 -1.60 -16.23
N PRO A 33 -8.83 -2.14 -17.38
CA PRO A 33 -8.09 -3.02 -18.30
C PRO A 33 -7.09 -2.27 -19.20
N LEU A 34 -5.92 -2.87 -19.46
CA LEU A 34 -4.80 -2.24 -20.20
C LEU A 34 -5.14 -1.92 -21.66
N GLU A 35 -6.11 -2.63 -22.24
CA GLU A 35 -6.62 -2.42 -23.59
C GLU A 35 -7.17 -1.00 -23.78
N THR A 36 -7.63 -0.38 -22.70
CA THR A 36 -8.18 0.99 -22.70
C THR A 36 -7.15 2.07 -22.36
N ARG A 37 -5.88 1.69 -22.14
CA ARG A 37 -4.79 2.54 -21.67
C ARG A 37 -3.59 2.56 -22.63
N PRO A 38 -3.72 3.16 -23.82
CA PRO A 38 -2.62 3.20 -24.80
C PRO A 38 -1.38 3.95 -24.25
N ASP A 39 -1.60 4.90 -23.34
CA ASP A 39 -0.55 5.62 -22.63
C ASP A 39 0.35 4.72 -21.74
N LEU A 40 -0.17 3.59 -21.28
CA LEU A 40 0.57 2.57 -20.52
C LEU A 40 0.97 1.38 -21.38
N ARG A 41 0.06 0.88 -22.22
CA ARG A 41 0.27 -0.31 -23.05
C ARG A 41 1.37 -0.12 -24.08
N ASP A 42 1.40 1.02 -24.77
CA ASP A 42 2.30 1.26 -25.89
C ASP A 42 3.66 1.82 -25.44
N ARG A 43 3.83 2.07 -24.13
CA ARG A 43 5.05 2.63 -23.54
C ARG A 43 5.72 1.62 -22.61
N PRO A 44 6.95 1.16 -22.91
CA PRO A 44 7.62 0.15 -22.08
C PRO A 44 7.84 0.62 -20.64
N LEU A 45 8.09 1.91 -20.45
CA LEU A 45 8.24 2.52 -19.13
C LEU A 45 6.93 2.47 -18.31
N GLY A 46 5.76 2.59 -18.94
CA GLY A 46 4.47 2.49 -18.27
C GLY A 46 4.21 1.10 -17.72
N LEU A 47 4.46 0.06 -18.54
CA LEU A 47 4.36 -1.33 -18.12
C LEU A 47 5.37 -1.68 -17.01
N LEU A 48 6.61 -1.19 -17.11
CA LEU A 48 7.63 -1.42 -16.10
C LEU A 48 7.26 -0.76 -14.76
N LEU A 49 6.78 0.48 -14.78
CA LEU A 49 6.30 1.16 -13.57
C LEU A 49 5.10 0.44 -12.96
N LEU A 50 4.15 -0.03 -13.77
CA LEU A 50 3.01 -0.79 -13.29
C LEU A 50 3.46 -2.10 -12.62
N ALA A 51 4.33 -2.86 -13.27
CA ALA A 51 4.87 -4.11 -12.72
C ALA A 51 5.65 -3.88 -11.42
N ALA A 52 6.52 -2.86 -11.38
CA ALA A 52 7.27 -2.50 -10.18
C ALA A 52 6.36 -2.13 -9.01
N ASN A 53 5.32 -1.33 -9.27
CA ASN A 53 4.32 -0.99 -8.25
C ASN A 53 3.54 -2.21 -7.74
N VAL A 54 3.14 -3.13 -8.63
CA VAL A 54 2.47 -4.38 -8.22
C VAL A 54 3.38 -5.21 -7.32
N LEU A 55 4.65 -5.38 -7.67
CA LEU A 55 5.61 -6.10 -6.85
C LEU A 55 5.82 -5.43 -5.48
N MET A 56 5.99 -4.11 -5.46
CA MET A 56 6.13 -3.35 -4.21
C MET A 56 4.86 -3.43 -3.35
N LEU A 57 3.68 -3.39 -3.96
CA LEU A 57 2.42 -3.54 -3.23
C LEU A 57 2.35 -4.92 -2.57
N LEU A 58 2.65 -5.99 -3.32
CA LEU A 58 2.67 -7.35 -2.78
C LEU A 58 3.69 -7.49 -1.65
N ALA A 59 4.88 -6.90 -1.80
CA ALA A 59 5.89 -6.88 -0.75
C ALA A 59 5.40 -6.11 0.51
N LEU A 60 4.75 -4.96 0.34
CA LEU A 60 4.27 -4.14 1.46
C LEU A 60 3.10 -4.82 2.18
N VAL A 61 2.20 -5.47 1.44
CA VAL A 61 1.10 -6.26 2.01
C VAL A 61 1.65 -7.46 2.77
N GLY A 62 2.49 -8.28 2.13
CA GLY A 62 3.08 -9.47 2.76
C GLY A 62 3.90 -9.11 4.00
N GLY A 63 4.78 -8.11 3.88
CA GLY A 63 5.61 -7.65 4.97
C GLY A 63 4.83 -6.96 6.08
N GLY A 64 3.81 -6.16 5.74
CA GLY A 64 2.92 -5.50 6.70
C GLY A 64 2.09 -6.51 7.50
N LEU A 65 1.61 -7.58 6.86
CA LEU A 65 0.93 -8.70 7.53
C LEU A 65 1.88 -9.45 8.46
N ALA A 66 3.11 -9.75 8.01
CA ALA A 66 4.12 -10.39 8.85
C ALA A 66 4.46 -9.53 10.08
N TYR A 67 4.69 -8.23 9.89
CA TYR A 67 4.92 -7.27 10.97
C TYR A 67 3.75 -7.21 11.95
N GLY A 68 2.52 -7.10 11.43
CA GLY A 68 1.31 -7.05 12.25
C GLY A 68 1.11 -8.33 13.06
N ALA A 69 1.29 -9.50 12.43
CA ALA A 69 1.16 -10.79 13.10
C ALA A 69 2.18 -10.99 14.23
N ALA A 70 3.39 -10.41 14.08
CA ALA A 70 4.44 -10.48 15.10
C ALA A 70 4.26 -9.49 16.26
N ASN A 71 3.62 -8.34 16.03
CA ASN A 71 3.62 -7.22 16.98
C ASN A 71 2.24 -6.85 17.56
N LEU A 72 1.15 -7.29 16.93
CA LEU A 72 -0.21 -6.89 17.28
C LEU A 72 -1.08 -8.08 17.64
N ARG A 73 -2.17 -7.80 18.36
CA ARG A 73 -3.24 -8.78 18.51
C ARG A 73 -3.97 -8.97 17.19
N TRP A 74 -4.47 -10.18 16.98
CA TRP A 74 -5.26 -10.54 15.81
C TRP A 74 -6.45 -9.60 15.58
N THR A 75 -7.16 -9.22 16.64
CA THR A 75 -8.30 -8.30 16.55
C THR A 75 -7.89 -6.92 16.02
N SER A 76 -6.77 -6.39 16.49
CA SER A 76 -6.22 -5.10 16.04
C SER A 76 -5.82 -5.15 14.57
N LEU A 77 -5.15 -6.23 14.15
CA LEU A 77 -4.77 -6.45 12.76
C LEU A 77 -5.99 -6.46 11.84
N VAL A 78 -7.02 -7.24 12.18
CA VAL A 78 -8.25 -7.37 11.39
C VAL A 78 -9.01 -6.05 11.34
N ILE A 79 -9.22 -5.39 12.49
CA ILE A 79 -10.00 -4.15 12.55
C ILE A 79 -9.28 -3.02 11.80
N VAL A 80 -8.01 -2.77 12.10
CA VAL A 80 -7.26 -1.67 11.46
C VAL A 80 -6.99 -1.95 9.99
N GLY A 81 -6.66 -3.19 9.64
CA GLY A 81 -6.51 -3.59 8.24
C GLY A 81 -7.81 -3.42 7.45
N GLY A 82 -8.93 -3.86 8.02
CA GLY A 82 -10.26 -3.68 7.44
C GLY A 82 -10.64 -2.21 7.28
N LEU A 83 -10.40 -1.38 8.30
CA LEU A 83 -10.63 0.07 8.22
C LEU A 83 -9.79 0.72 7.13
N ALA A 84 -8.50 0.39 7.03
CA ALA A 84 -7.62 0.94 6.00
C ALA A 84 -8.16 0.65 4.59
N VAL A 85 -8.61 -0.59 4.33
CA VAL A 85 -9.19 -0.97 3.04
C VAL A 85 -10.53 -0.29 2.79
N LEU A 86 -11.44 -0.30 3.77
CA LEU A 86 -12.79 0.24 3.61
C LEU A 86 -12.81 1.76 3.42
N PHE A 87 -11.87 2.49 4.04
CA PHE A 87 -11.81 3.95 3.96
C PHE A 87 -10.81 4.47 2.91
N ALA A 88 -9.98 3.62 2.32
CA ALA A 88 -9.07 4.00 1.23
C ALA A 88 -9.76 4.68 0.03
N PRO A 89 -10.98 4.29 -0.41
CA PRO A 89 -11.70 5.02 -1.46
C PRO A 89 -11.91 6.50 -1.14
N GLY A 90 -12.13 6.83 0.14
CA GLY A 90 -12.28 8.21 0.59
C GLY A 90 -11.01 9.01 0.32
N LEU A 91 -9.85 8.47 0.69
CA LEU A 91 -8.56 9.12 0.49
C LEU A 91 -8.18 9.21 -0.99
N PHE A 92 -8.44 8.14 -1.75
CA PHE A 92 -8.27 8.10 -3.21
C PHE A 92 -9.12 9.19 -3.88
N ASN A 93 -10.39 9.34 -3.50
CA ASN A 93 -11.30 10.28 -4.16
C ASN A 93 -10.92 11.76 -3.95
N VAL A 94 -10.19 12.08 -2.89
CA VAL A 94 -9.71 13.44 -2.60
C VAL A 94 -8.50 13.83 -3.47
N TRP A 95 -7.75 12.87 -4.01
CA TRP A 95 -6.55 13.18 -4.80
C TRP A 95 -6.89 13.89 -6.12
N PRO A 96 -6.05 14.80 -6.63
CA PRO A 96 -6.22 15.34 -7.99
C PRO A 96 -6.21 14.20 -9.02
N GLN A 97 -7.05 14.27 -10.05
CA GLN A 97 -7.12 13.22 -11.09
C GLN A 97 -5.76 12.96 -11.76
N ARG A 98 -4.97 14.02 -12.00
CA ARG A 98 -3.59 13.95 -12.51
C ARG A 98 -2.60 13.17 -11.63
N TRP A 99 -2.92 12.96 -10.36
CA TRP A 99 -2.07 12.21 -9.40
C TRP A 99 -2.56 10.78 -9.20
N ARG A 100 -3.74 10.44 -9.72
CA ARG A 100 -4.29 9.09 -9.67
C ARG A 100 -4.09 8.33 -10.97
N ASP A 101 -3.79 9.03 -12.06
CA ASP A 101 -3.85 8.46 -13.39
C ASP A 101 -2.54 8.58 -14.18
N GLY A 102 -2.36 7.65 -15.12
CA GLY A 102 -1.20 7.56 -16.01
C GLY A 102 0.15 7.42 -15.29
N LEU A 103 1.22 7.84 -15.98
CA LEU A 103 2.60 7.71 -15.49
C LEU A 103 2.87 8.50 -14.20
N ALA A 104 2.25 9.66 -14.04
CA ALA A 104 2.43 10.48 -12.85
C ALA A 104 1.85 9.78 -11.60
N GLY A 105 0.65 9.20 -11.71
CA GLY A 105 0.07 8.40 -10.63
C GLY A 105 0.93 7.20 -10.28
N LEU A 106 1.43 6.47 -11.28
CA LEU A 106 2.32 5.34 -11.05
C LEU A 106 3.64 5.73 -10.38
N ALA A 107 4.22 6.88 -10.72
CA ALA A 107 5.43 7.37 -10.09
C ALA A 107 5.21 7.79 -8.63
N ILE A 108 4.09 8.46 -8.33
CA ILE A 108 3.71 8.85 -6.96
C ILE A 108 3.49 7.60 -6.09
N VAL A 109 2.75 6.62 -6.60
CA VAL A 109 2.51 5.36 -5.87
C VAL A 109 3.82 4.60 -5.67
N LEU A 110 4.72 4.59 -6.66
CA LEU A 110 6.01 3.92 -6.53
C LEU A 110 6.84 4.53 -5.40
N ALA A 111 6.91 5.86 -5.35
CA ALA A 111 7.60 6.57 -4.28
C ALA A 111 6.96 6.31 -2.91
N GLY A 112 5.62 6.30 -2.84
CA GLY A 112 4.88 6.01 -1.61
C GLY A 112 5.09 4.58 -1.10
N LEU A 113 4.98 3.59 -1.99
CA LEU A 113 5.21 2.19 -1.66
C LEU A 113 6.67 1.93 -1.30
N GLY A 114 7.62 2.50 -2.05
CA GLY A 114 9.05 2.39 -1.76
C GLY A 114 9.42 3.00 -0.41
N GLY A 115 8.90 4.20 -0.11
CA GLY A 115 9.10 4.84 1.20
C GLY A 115 8.50 4.02 2.33
N ALA A 116 7.27 3.51 2.17
CA ALA A 116 6.62 2.67 3.16
C ALA A 116 7.36 1.34 3.38
N LEU A 117 7.87 0.71 2.33
CA LEU A 117 8.70 -0.49 2.43
C LEU A 117 10.02 -0.24 3.15
N GLY A 118 10.69 0.88 2.86
CA GLY A 118 11.91 1.28 3.56
C GLY A 118 11.67 1.47 5.06
N LEU A 119 10.57 2.13 5.43
CA LEU A 119 10.17 2.31 6.82
C LEU A 119 9.76 0.99 7.49
N LEU A 120 9.03 0.13 6.79
CA LEU A 120 8.66 -1.20 7.28
C LEU A 120 9.90 -2.03 7.57
N GLN A 121 10.91 -1.99 6.68
CA GLN A 121 12.17 -2.67 6.92
C GLN A 121 12.92 -2.08 8.12
N GLN A 122 12.95 -0.75 8.25
CA GLN A 122 13.63 -0.09 9.36
C GLN A 122 13.01 -0.43 10.72
N VAL A 123 11.68 -0.49 10.82
CA VAL A 123 10.96 -0.67 12.08
C VAL A 123 10.69 -2.14 12.39
N GLY A 124 10.50 -2.98 11.37
CA GLY A 124 10.13 -4.38 11.51
C GLY A 124 11.21 -5.39 11.17
N SER A 125 12.29 -4.99 10.47
CA SER A 125 13.34 -5.88 9.95
C SER A 125 12.78 -7.11 9.22
N VAL A 126 11.70 -6.91 8.46
CA VAL A 126 10.84 -7.98 7.94
C VAL A 126 11.51 -8.79 6.84
N PHE A 127 12.34 -8.15 6.02
CA PHE A 127 13.06 -8.79 4.92
C PHE A 127 14.48 -9.13 5.38
N THR A 128 14.89 -10.39 5.27
CA THR A 128 16.28 -10.80 5.41
C THR A 128 16.99 -10.51 4.09
N LEU A 129 17.74 -9.41 4.04
CA LEU A 129 18.56 -9.01 2.90
C LEU A 129 20.02 -9.36 3.14
#